data_AF-A0A959YTM5-F1
#
_entry.id   AF-A0A959YTM5-F1
#
_cell.length_a   1.000
_cell.length_b   1.000
_cell.length_c   1.000
_cell.angle_alpha   90.00
_cell.angle_beta   90.00
_cell.angle_gamma   90.00
#
_symmetry.space_group_name_H-M   'P 1'
#
loop_
_entity.id
_entity.type
_entity.pdbx_description
1 polymer ?
#
loop_
_entity_poly.entity_id
_entity_poly.type
_entity_poly.pdbx_seq_one_letter_code
_entity_poly.pdbx_strand_id
1 'polypeptide(L)' 'TDMVLTHLHFDHCGGSIIKTGEDQYETAFKNATYWIGKGHWEWATHPNRREKASFLEENILPIKESGQLKLVEKEG' A
#
# COMPACT_ATOMS: atom_id res chain seq x y z
N THR A 1 0.80 -8.27 -14.97
CA THR A 1 1.75 -8.58 -13.88
C THR A 1 1.17 -8.03 -12.61
N ASP A 2 1.43 -8.70 -11.49
CA ASP A 2 0.68 -8.47 -10.25
C ASP A 2 1.64 -8.46 -9.07
N MET A 3 1.34 -7.62 -8.08
CA MET A 3 1.99 -7.58 -6.79
C MET A 3 0.95 -7.90 -5.72
N VAL A 4 1.15 -9.01 -5.01
CA VAL A 4 0.25 -9.45 -3.94
C VAL A 4 0.94 -9.16 -2.61
N LEU A 5 0.37 -8.23 -1.85
CA LEU A 5 0.91 -7.83 -0.55
C LEU A 5 0.21 -8.64 0.55
N THR A 6 1.00 -9.25 1.44
CA THR A 6 0.44 -9.97 2.60
C THR A 6 -0.14 -9.00 3.62
N HIS A 7 0.53 -7.86 3.82
CA HIS A 7 0.11 -6.75 4.68
C HIS A 7 0.93 -5.48 4.33
N LEU A 8 0.60 -4.36 4.98
CA LEU A 8 1.05 -3.00 4.62
C LEU A 8 2.03 -2.37 5.60
N HIS A 9 2.78 -3.17 6.37
CA HIS A 9 3.89 -2.62 7.15
C HIS A 9 5.00 -2.11 6.22
N PHE A 10 5.73 -1.09 6.67
CA PHE A 10 6.75 -0.40 5.86
C PHE A 10 7.83 -1.34 5.30
N ASP A 11 8.20 -2.39 6.04
CA ASP A 11 9.21 -3.38 5.65
C ASP A 11 8.72 -4.38 4.59
N HIS A 12 7.41 -4.44 4.35
CA HIS A 12 6.80 -5.30 3.34
C HIS A 12 6.33 -4.54 2.10
N CYS A 13 5.75 -3.35 2.29
CA CYS A 13 5.21 -2.57 1.18
C CYS A 13 6.09 -1.41 0.74
N GLY A 14 7.05 -0.95 1.54
CA GLY A 14 7.83 0.26 1.26
C GLY A 14 8.62 0.20 -0.05
N GLY A 15 9.15 -0.96 -0.43
CA GLY A 15 9.84 -1.16 -1.72
C GLY A 15 8.92 -1.05 -2.95
N SER A 16 7.60 -0.94 -2.74
CA SER A 16 6.61 -0.72 -3.80
C SER A 16 6.55 0.72 -4.27
N ILE A 17 7.10 1.66 -3.49
CA ILE A 17 7.01 3.09 -3.72
C ILE A 17 8.40 3.68 -3.98
N ILE A 18 8.49 4.59 -4.93
CA ILE A 18 9.67 5.41 -5.19
C ILE A 18 9.36 6.86 -4.92
N LYS A 19 10.32 7.57 -4.32
CA LYS A 19 10.25 9.02 -4.14
C LYS A 19 10.76 9.70 -5.41
N THR A 20 9.92 10.52 -6.04
CA THR A 20 10.21 11.22 -7.31
C THR A 20 10.48 12.72 -7.13
N GLY A 21 10.24 13.25 -5.93
CA GLY A 21 10.46 14.66 -5.56
C GLY A 21 10.45 14.85 -4.04
N GLU A 22 10.41 16.09 -3.54
CA GLU A 22 10.48 16.37 -2.10
C GLU A 22 9.35 15.74 -1.30
N ASP A 23 8.13 15.70 -1.86
CA ASP A 23 6.94 15.05 -1.29
C ASP A 23 6.10 14.35 -2.38
N GLN A 24 6.78 13.75 -3.36
CA GLN A 24 6.13 13.06 -4.48
C GLN A 24 6.52 11.58 -4.47
N TYR A 25 5.51 10.73 -4.54
CA TYR A 25 5.64 9.28 -4.41
C TYR A 25 4.86 8.59 -5.54
N GLU A 26 5.48 7.61 -6.18
CA GLU A 26 4.89 6.81 -7.26
C GLU A 26 5.10 5.32 -7.02
N THR A 27 4.28 4.46 -7.62
CA THR A 27 4.53 3.02 -7.59
C THR A 27 5.77 2.67 -8.42
N ALA A 28 6.66 1.88 -7.82
CA ALA A 28 7.89 1.39 -8.46
C ALA A 28 7.59 0.52 -9.69
N PHE A 29 6.47 -0.21 -9.67
CA PHE A 29 6.06 -1.13 -10.71
C PHE A 29 4.85 -0.57 -11.49
N LYS A 30 5.13 0.33 -12.44
CA LYS A 30 4.12 1.14 -13.17
C LYS A 30 3.03 0.34 -13.91
N ASN A 31 3.25 -0.94 -14.17
CA ASN A 31 2.33 -1.83 -14.89
C ASN A 31 1.75 -2.95 -14.00
N ALA A 32 2.05 -2.96 -12.70
CA ALA A 32 1.56 -3.99 -11.80
C ALA A 32 0.17 -3.64 -11.27
N THR A 33 -0.68 -4.65 -11.09
CA THR A 33 -1.87 -4.53 -10.23
C THR A 33 -1.49 -4.91 -8.81
N TYR A 34 -1.84 -4.07 -7.84
CA TYR A 34 -1.56 -4.27 -6.43
C TYR A 34 -2.76 -4.88 -5.73
N TRP A 35 -2.59 -6.06 -5.17
CA TRP A 35 -3.64 -6.80 -4.47
C TRP A 35 -3.39 -6.82 -2.96
N ILE A 36 -4.43 -6.51 -2.19
CA ILE A 36 -4.42 -6.56 -0.73
C ILE A 36 -5.82 -6.90 -0.22
N GLY A 37 -5.92 -7.55 0.94
CA GLY A 37 -7.20 -7.79 1.59
C GLY A 37 -7.88 -6.47 1.98
N LYS A 38 -9.19 -6.36 1.73
CA LYS A 38 -9.95 -5.14 2.03
C LYS A 38 -9.91 -4.75 3.51
N GLY A 39 -10.09 -5.72 4.40
CA GLY A 39 -10.02 -5.47 5.85
C GLY A 39 -8.66 -4.92 6.28
N HIS A 40 -7.57 -5.50 5.75
CA HIS A 40 -6.22 -5.00 6.02
C HIS A 40 -5.99 -3.60 5.44
N TRP A 41 -6.52 -3.32 4.24
CA TRP A 41 -6.45 -1.98 3.66
C TRP A 41 -7.17 -0.94 4.53
N GLU A 42 -8.38 -1.22 4.99
CA GLU A 42 -9.15 -0.33 5.86
C GLU A 42 -8.42 -0.07 7.18
N TRP A 43 -7.84 -1.11 7.78
CA TRP A 43 -7.05 -1.00 9.00
C TRP A 43 -5.79 -0.16 8.80
N ALA A 44 -5.01 -0.45 7.76
CA ALA A 44 -3.77 0.25 7.47
C ALA A 44 -3.98 1.73 7.08
N THR A 45 -5.13 2.06 6.50
CA THR A 45 -5.50 3.45 6.16
C THR A 45 -6.18 4.21 7.30
N HIS A 46 -6.62 3.51 8.35
CA HIS A 46 -7.17 4.10 9.58
C HIS A 46 -6.54 3.45 10.82
N PRO A 47 -5.20 3.53 10.98
CA PRO A 47 -4.52 2.81 12.04
C PRO A 47 -4.77 3.47 13.40
N ASN A 48 -4.76 2.67 14.46
CA ASN A 48 -4.71 3.24 15.81
C ASN A 48 -3.32 3.83 16.10
N ARG A 49 -3.23 4.58 17.20
CA ARG A 49 -1.99 5.30 17.58
C ARG A 49 -0.76 4.39 17.79
N ARG A 50 -0.94 3.11 18.15
CA ARG A 50 0.19 2.18 18.35
C ARG A 50 0.80 1.74 17.03
N GLU A 51 -0.02 1.62 16.00
CA GLU A 51 0.36 1.01 14.72
C GLU A 51 0.71 2.02 13.65
N LYS A 52 0.45 3.31 13.90
CA LYS A 52 0.79 4.40 12.98
C LYS A 52 2.26 4.39 12.53
N ALA A 53 3.19 3.95 13.36
CA ALA A 53 4.60 3.85 13.00
C ALA A 53 4.88 2.74 11.96
N SER A 54 4.02 1.72 11.88
CA SER A 54 4.15 0.62 10.93
C SER A 54 3.46 0.91 9.60
N PHE A 55 2.37 1.68 9.62
CA PHE A 55 1.59 2.06 8.44
C PHE A 55 1.91 3.50 8.01
N LEU A 56 2.95 3.63 7.18
CA LEU A 56 3.35 4.93 6.64
C LEU A 56 2.47 5.28 5.44
N GLU A 57 1.76 6.42 5.52
CA GLU A 57 0.84 6.88 4.47
C GLU A 57 1.54 7.02 3.11
N GLU A 58 2.79 7.49 3.10
CA GLU A 58 3.63 7.61 1.90
C GLU A 58 3.94 6.26 1.21
N ASN A 59 3.85 5.14 1.93
CA ASN A 59 4.03 3.80 1.35
C ASN A 59 2.71 3.18 0.86
N ILE A 60 1.57 3.73 1.25
CA ILE A 60 0.25 3.10 1.06
C ILE A 60 -0.61 3.90 0.08
N LEU A 61 -0.77 5.21 0.31
CA LEU A 61 -1.68 6.05 -0.47
C LEU A 61 -1.32 6.14 -1.96
N PRO A 62 -0.04 6.20 -2.38
CA PRO A 62 0.30 6.23 -3.80
C PRO A 62 -0.19 5.01 -4.58
N ILE A 63 -0.34 3.85 -3.93
CA ILE A 63 -0.90 2.64 -4.55
C ILE A 63 -2.35 2.89 -4.97
N LYS A 64 -3.15 3.55 -4.12
CA LYS A 64 -4.53 3.92 -4.44
C LYS A 64 -4.59 5.03 -5.48
N GLU A 65 -3.78 6.07 -5.33
CA GLU A 65 -3.77 7.24 -6.21
C GLU A 65 -3.34 6.89 -7.65
N SER A 66 -2.45 5.90 -7.80
CA SER A 66 -2.04 5.38 -9.11
C SER A 66 -3.16 4.66 -9.89
N GLY A 67 -4.28 4.32 -9.24
CA GLY A 67 -5.35 3.53 -9.83
C GLY A 67 -5.03 2.04 -9.99
N GLN A 68 -3.91 1.56 -9.44
CA GLN A 68 -3.44 0.18 -9.58
C GLN A 68 -3.95 -0.76 -8.47
N LEU A 69 -4.64 -0.23 -7.46
CA LEU A 69 -5.14 -0.97 -6.31
C LEU A 69 -6.38 -1.83 -6.66
N LYS A 70 -6.33 -3.12 -6.31
CA LYS A 70 -7.48 -4.00 -6.24
C LYS A 70 -7.60 -4.64 -4.86
N LEU A 71 -8.81 -4.59 -4.29
CA LEU A 71 -9.10 -5.12 -2.97
C LEU A 71 -9.74 -6.51 -3.07
N VAL A 72 -9.24 -7.44 -2.27
CA VAL A 72 -9.84 -8.77 -2.12
C VAL A 72 -10.88 -8.70 -1.01
N GLU A 73 -12.15 -8.94 -1.36
CA GLU A 73 -13.31 -8.82 -0.47
C GLU A 73 -13.47 -10.01 0.49
N LYS A 74 -12.83 -11.15 0.22
CA LYS A 74 -13.03 -12.39 0.96
C LYS A 74 -11.75 -12.78 1.69
N GLU A 75 -11.80 -12.85 3.01
CA GLU A 75 -10.81 -13.57 3.81
C GLU A 75 -11.02 -15.08 3.61
N GLY A 76 -9.93 -15.82 3.42
CA GLY A 76 -9.95 -17.29 3.35
C GLY A 76 -10.20 -17.91 4.71
#